data_AF-A0A3D2WHI1-F1
#
_entry.id   AF-A0A3D2WHI1-F1
#
_cell.length_a   1.000
_cell.length_b   1.000
_cell.length_c   1.000
_cell.angle_alpha   90.00
_cell.angle_beta   90.00
_cell.angle_gamma   90.00
#
_symmetry.space_group_name_H-M   'P 1'
#
loop_
_entity.id
_entity.type
_entity.pdbx_description
1 polymer ?
#
loop_
_entity_poly.entity_id
_entity_poly.type
_entity_poly.pdbx_seq_one_letter_code
_entity_poly.pdbx_strand_id
1 'polypeptide(L)'
;MSKINISGLAKRLVRDGILTEETAVECTAASLEQKIPFVSFIVKERKASAHKVALAAADEFGAPVFDIQAYDMELCPKDLVENGLIQKHRVMPLFKRGNRLFLGVADPTNLLALDEIKFNTGLTTEAIVVEEDKLQTMIDKYLDSQDESMNLEDTDLDNLDLETVQEETPQ
;
A
#
# COMPACT_ATOMS: atom_id res chain seq x y z
N MET A 1 11.50 -33.64 -3.32
CA MET A 1 10.71 -32.45 -2.95
C MET A 1 11.54 -31.24 -3.31
N SER A 2 11.07 -30.41 -4.25
CA SER A 2 11.76 -29.17 -4.61
C SER A 2 11.82 -28.27 -3.38
N LYS A 3 13.03 -27.89 -2.96
CA LYS A 3 13.23 -26.97 -1.84
C LYS A 3 12.65 -25.61 -2.25
N ILE A 4 11.49 -25.24 -1.72
CA ILE A 4 10.92 -23.92 -1.95
C ILE A 4 11.89 -22.90 -1.37
N ASN A 5 12.39 -22.00 -2.22
CA ASN A 5 13.33 -20.98 -1.79
C ASN A 5 12.53 -19.86 -1.14
N ILE A 6 12.65 -19.73 0.18
CA ILE A 6 12.00 -18.67 0.95
C ILE A 6 12.70 -17.33 0.72
N SER A 7 11.92 -16.24 0.76
CA SER A 7 12.43 -14.87 0.52
C SER A 7 13.45 -14.43 1.57
N GLY A 8 14.16 -13.33 1.30
CA GLY A 8 15.10 -12.73 2.27
C GLY A 8 14.40 -12.37 3.58
N LEU A 9 13.22 -11.76 3.50
CA LEU A 9 12.42 -11.43 4.68
C LEU A 9 11.97 -12.69 5.42
N ALA A 10 11.51 -13.73 4.74
CA ALA A 10 11.14 -14.99 5.39
C ALA A 10 12.33 -15.63 6.12
N LYS A 11 13.54 -15.62 5.54
CA LYS A 11 14.76 -16.09 6.21
C LYS A 11 15.08 -15.26 7.45
N ARG A 12 14.89 -13.93 7.39
CA ARG A 12 15.07 -13.05 8.54
C ARG A 12 14.10 -13.40 9.67
N LEU A 13 12.83 -13.61 9.37
CA LEU A 13 11.82 -13.99 10.38
C LEU A 13 12.14 -15.33 11.06
N VAL A 14 12.73 -16.29 10.31
CA VAL A 14 13.21 -17.55 10.88
C VAL A 14 14.41 -17.32 11.81
N ARG A 15 15.37 -16.48 11.39
CA ARG A 15 16.55 -16.14 12.20
C ARG A 15 16.18 -15.49 13.53
N ASP A 16 15.15 -14.66 13.54
CA ASP A 16 14.66 -13.96 14.73
C ASP A 16 13.73 -14.84 15.60
N GLY A 17 13.50 -16.10 15.19
CA GLY A 17 12.62 -17.04 15.90
C GLY A 17 11.14 -16.67 15.85
N ILE A 18 10.74 -15.78 14.94
CA ILE A 18 9.35 -15.38 14.72
C ILE A 18 8.59 -16.51 14.01
N LEU A 19 9.26 -17.18 13.07
CA LEU A 19 8.75 -18.36 12.36
C LEU A 19 9.74 -19.51 12.50
N THR A 20 9.27 -20.75 12.37
CA THR A 20 10.13 -21.90 12.12
C THR A 20 10.44 -21.99 10.63
N GLU A 21 11.53 -22.68 10.25
CA GLU A 21 11.86 -22.90 8.84
C GLU A 21 10.73 -23.66 8.11
N GLU A 22 10.15 -24.66 8.77
CA GLU A 22 8.99 -25.40 8.26
C GLU A 22 7.79 -24.49 8.00
N THR A 23 7.39 -23.68 8.99
CA THR A 23 6.26 -22.75 8.84
C THR A 23 6.55 -21.69 7.77
N ALA A 24 7.78 -21.19 7.66
CA ALA A 24 8.14 -20.23 6.62
C ALA A 24 8.01 -20.83 5.21
N VAL A 25 8.42 -22.08 5.01
CA VAL A 25 8.28 -22.80 3.74
C VAL A 25 6.80 -23.05 3.41
N GLU A 26 6.02 -23.54 4.37
CA GLU A 26 4.59 -23.78 4.20
C GLU A 26 3.82 -22.50 3.88
N CYS A 27 4.07 -21.43 4.63
CA CYS A 27 3.43 -20.14 4.41
C CYS A 27 3.82 -19.53 3.06
N THR A 28 5.07 -19.71 2.62
CA THR A 28 5.51 -19.28 1.28
C THR A 28 4.76 -20.03 0.18
N ALA A 29 4.59 -21.34 0.33
CA ALA A 29 3.86 -22.15 -0.64
C ALA A 29 2.38 -21.72 -0.72
N ALA A 30 1.74 -21.59 0.46
CA ALA A 30 0.34 -21.21 0.57
C ALA A 30 0.08 -19.79 0.06
N SER A 31 0.97 -18.83 0.34
CA SER A 31 0.83 -17.45 -0.14
C SER A 31 0.91 -17.37 -1.67
N LEU A 32 1.80 -18.16 -2.29
CA LEU A 32 1.92 -18.25 -3.75
C LEU A 32 0.69 -18.90 -4.39
N GLU A 33 0.16 -19.97 -3.80
CA GLU A 33 -1.05 -20.64 -4.29
C GLU A 33 -2.28 -19.72 -4.23
N GLN A 34 -2.43 -18.98 -3.12
CA GLN A 34 -3.53 -18.04 -2.92
C GLN A 34 -3.30 -16.68 -3.59
N LYS A 35 -2.12 -16.45 -4.19
CA LYS A 35 -1.71 -15.19 -4.84
C LYS A 35 -1.83 -13.96 -3.92
N ILE A 36 -1.50 -14.14 -2.65
CA ILE A 36 -1.44 -13.06 -1.66
C ILE A 36 0.01 -12.84 -1.24
N PRO A 37 0.42 -11.60 -0.93
CA PRO A 37 1.77 -11.34 -0.43
C PRO A 37 2.07 -12.14 0.83
N PHE A 38 3.32 -12.60 0.96
CA PHE A 38 3.75 -13.46 2.06
C PHE A 38 3.49 -12.84 3.44
N VAL A 39 3.84 -11.55 3.61
CA VAL A 39 3.61 -10.82 4.87
C VAL A 39 2.12 -10.74 5.22
N SER A 40 1.27 -10.39 4.25
CA SER A 40 -0.19 -10.40 4.39
C SER A 40 -0.70 -11.75 4.86
N PHE A 41 -0.20 -12.84 4.26
CA PHE A 41 -0.61 -14.20 4.62
C PHE A 41 -0.24 -14.56 6.06
N ILE A 42 1.02 -14.40 6.47
CA ILE A 42 1.47 -14.82 7.81
C ILE A 42 0.84 -14.00 8.93
N VAL A 43 0.54 -12.72 8.69
CA VAL A 43 -0.15 -11.85 9.66
C VAL A 43 -1.63 -12.23 9.75
N LYS A 44 -2.30 -12.42 8.61
CA LYS A 44 -3.71 -12.84 8.55
C LYS A 44 -3.94 -14.19 9.24
N GLU A 45 -3.08 -15.16 8.98
CA GLU A 45 -3.12 -16.49 9.59
C GLU A 45 -2.58 -16.53 11.04
N ARG A 46 -2.23 -15.36 11.60
CA ARG A 46 -1.67 -15.19 12.95
C ARG A 46 -0.42 -16.05 13.21
N LYS A 47 0.34 -16.35 12.16
CA LYS A 47 1.63 -17.06 12.25
C LYS A 47 2.73 -16.13 12.75
N ALA A 48 2.61 -14.83 12.48
CA ALA A 48 3.51 -13.79 12.98
C ALA A 48 2.73 -12.54 13.39
N SER A 49 3.29 -11.77 14.34
CA SER A 49 2.78 -10.44 14.70
C SER A 49 3.21 -9.42 13.65
N ALA A 50 2.28 -8.59 13.17
CA ALA A 50 2.55 -7.51 12.22
C ALA A 50 3.69 -6.59 12.71
N HIS A 51 3.62 -6.16 13.97
CA HIS A 51 4.66 -5.37 14.61
C HIS A 51 6.06 -6.01 14.54
N LYS A 52 6.16 -7.30 14.91
CA LYS A 52 7.45 -8.01 14.86
C LYS A 52 7.99 -8.15 13.44
N VAL A 53 7.10 -8.40 12.47
CA VAL A 53 7.48 -8.49 11.06
C VAL A 53 8.00 -7.15 10.54
N ALA A 54 7.30 -6.04 10.83
CA ALA A 54 7.70 -4.70 10.44
C ALA A 54 9.08 -4.32 11.00
N LEU A 55 9.33 -4.57 12.29
CA LEU A 55 10.63 -4.31 12.92
C LEU A 55 11.75 -5.14 12.28
N ALA A 56 11.51 -6.44 12.06
CA ALA A 56 12.50 -7.33 11.46
C ALA A 56 12.82 -6.94 10.00
N ALA A 57 11.80 -6.54 9.23
CA ALA A 57 11.98 -6.08 7.85
C ALA A 57 12.79 -4.78 7.78
N ALA A 58 12.46 -3.81 8.62
CA ALA A 58 13.20 -2.55 8.66
C ALA A 58 14.67 -2.71 9.06
N ASP A 59 14.93 -3.53 10.08
CA ASP A 59 16.29 -3.79 10.57
C ASP A 59 17.15 -4.52 9.51
N GLU A 60 16.59 -5.49 8.79
CA GLU A 60 17.34 -6.25 7.77
C GLU A 60 17.57 -5.45 6.48
N PHE A 61 16.59 -4.64 6.06
CA PHE A 61 16.63 -3.97 4.74
C PHE A 61 16.94 -2.47 4.83
N GLY A 62 17.19 -1.93 6.03
CA GLY A 62 17.58 -0.53 6.24
C GLY A 62 16.48 0.48 5.94
N ALA A 63 15.21 0.07 6.01
CA ALA A 63 14.06 0.92 5.77
C ALA A 63 13.53 1.48 7.11
N PRO A 64 13.01 2.73 7.16
CA PRO A 64 12.42 3.26 8.37
C PRO A 64 11.11 2.55 8.70
N VAL A 65 10.81 2.39 10.00
CA VAL A 65 9.48 1.96 10.48
C VAL A 65 8.66 3.18 10.85
N PHE A 66 7.37 3.17 10.52
CA PHE A 66 6.45 4.23 10.87
C PHE A 66 5.12 3.65 11.35
N ASP A 67 4.53 4.26 12.38
CA ASP A 67 3.18 3.92 12.81
C ASP A 67 2.16 4.66 11.94
N ILE A 68 1.61 3.92 10.97
CA ILE A 68 0.72 4.49 9.96
C ILE A 68 -0.59 5.04 10.56
N GLN A 69 -1.00 4.58 11.75
CA GLN A 69 -2.20 5.09 12.43
C GLN A 69 -2.01 6.48 13.02
N ALA A 70 -0.77 6.93 13.21
CA ALA A 70 -0.46 8.28 13.66
C ALA A 70 -0.45 9.31 12.51
N TYR A 71 -0.64 8.86 11.27
CA TYR A 71 -0.64 9.72 10.09
C TYR A 71 -2.02 10.29 9.80
N ASP A 72 -2.04 11.55 9.39
CA ASP A 72 -3.25 12.17 8.89
C ASP A 72 -3.47 11.77 7.42
N MET A 73 -4.51 10.97 7.19
CA MET A 73 -4.86 10.48 5.87
C MET A 73 -5.26 11.60 4.89
N GLU A 74 -5.71 12.76 5.39
CA GLU A 74 -6.02 13.91 4.54
C GLU A 74 -4.77 14.50 3.85
N LEU A 75 -3.58 14.23 4.40
CA LEU A 75 -2.30 14.64 3.84
C LEU A 75 -1.76 13.65 2.80
N CYS A 76 -2.39 12.50 2.61
CA CYS A 76 -2.01 11.53 1.60
C CYS A 76 -2.22 12.13 0.19
N PRO A 77 -1.26 11.99 -0.73
CA PRO A 77 -1.44 12.42 -2.12
C PRO A 77 -2.63 11.69 -2.77
N LYS A 78 -3.68 12.45 -3.09
CA LYS A 78 -4.83 11.97 -3.88
C LYS A 78 -4.47 11.93 -5.36
N ASP A 79 -5.05 10.99 -6.09
CA ASP A 79 -4.93 10.83 -7.56
C ASP A 79 -3.52 10.65 -8.13
N LEU A 80 -2.52 10.48 -7.27
CA LEU A 80 -1.14 10.32 -7.70
C LEU A 80 -0.82 8.87 -8.08
N VAL A 81 -1.47 7.90 -7.41
CA VAL A 81 -1.31 6.47 -7.66
C VAL A 81 -2.70 5.90 -7.92
N GLU A 82 -2.86 5.17 -9.02
CA GLU A 82 -4.13 4.52 -9.35
C GLU A 82 -4.58 3.55 -8.23
N ASN A 83 -5.87 3.60 -7.86
CA ASN A 83 -6.46 2.76 -6.83
C ASN A 83 -6.21 1.26 -7.07
N GLY A 84 -6.21 0.83 -8.34
CA GLY A 84 -5.88 -0.55 -8.71
C GLY A 84 -4.46 -0.97 -8.33
N LEU A 85 -3.47 -0.06 -8.43
CA LEU A 85 -2.09 -0.32 -8.01
C LEU A 85 -1.96 -0.36 -6.48
N ILE A 86 -2.64 0.55 -5.78
CA ILE A 86 -2.72 0.57 -4.31
C ILE A 86 -3.24 -0.77 -3.79
N GLN A 87 -4.36 -1.24 -4.33
CA GLN A 87 -5.00 -2.49 -3.91
C GLN A 87 -4.19 -3.73 -4.31
N LYS A 88 -3.68 -3.78 -5.55
CA LYS A 88 -2.89 -4.91 -6.07
C LYS A 88 -1.61 -5.13 -5.26
N HIS A 89 -0.90 -4.06 -4.97
CA HIS A 89 0.42 -4.14 -4.31
C HIS A 89 0.37 -3.97 -2.80
N ARG A 90 -0.79 -3.61 -2.24
CA ARG A 90 -0.97 -3.29 -0.83
C ARG A 90 0.05 -2.25 -0.38
N VAL A 91 0.03 -1.12 -1.06
CA VAL A 91 0.90 0.03 -0.76
C VAL A 91 0.05 1.22 -0.39
N MET A 92 0.56 2.11 0.45
CA MET A 92 -0.13 3.36 0.78
C MET A 92 0.74 4.56 0.41
N PRO A 93 0.31 5.46 -0.50
CA PRO A 93 1.02 6.71 -0.73
C PRO A 93 0.90 7.62 0.50
N LEU A 94 2.02 7.84 1.19
CA LEU A 94 2.03 8.62 2.44
C LEU A 94 2.23 10.11 2.15
N PHE A 95 3.31 10.46 1.46
CA PHE A 95 3.58 11.84 1.09
C PHE A 95 4.52 11.93 -0.12
N LYS A 96 4.48 13.07 -0.80
CA LYS A 96 5.38 13.42 -1.90
C LYS A 96 6.29 14.57 -1.48
N ARG A 97 7.59 14.45 -1.74
CA ARG A 97 8.56 15.53 -1.56
C ARG A 97 9.42 15.68 -2.80
N GLY A 98 9.20 16.76 -3.56
CA GLY A 98 9.84 16.95 -4.86
C GLY A 98 9.50 15.82 -5.82
N ASN A 99 10.51 15.12 -6.33
CA ASN A 99 10.34 13.97 -7.24
C ASN A 99 10.30 12.60 -6.51
N ARG A 100 10.18 12.59 -5.18
CA ARG A 100 10.15 11.36 -4.38
C ARG A 100 8.76 11.14 -3.80
N LEU A 101 8.23 9.93 -3.97
CA LEU A 101 6.98 9.45 -3.40
C LEU A 101 7.31 8.42 -2.32
N PHE A 102 6.89 8.70 -1.09
CA PHE A 102 7.08 7.81 0.05
C PHE A 102 5.86 6.91 0.18
N LEU A 103 6.11 5.59 0.18
CA LEU A 103 5.10 4.55 0.17
C LEU A 103 5.19 3.73 1.46
N GLY A 104 4.08 3.65 2.19
CA GLY A 104 3.89 2.70 3.27
C GLY A 104 3.76 1.29 2.71
N VAL A 105 4.64 0.38 3.12
CA VAL A 105 4.67 -1.01 2.68
C VAL A 105 4.88 -1.95 3.86
N ALA A 106 4.30 -3.15 3.82
CA ALA A 106 4.59 -4.17 4.83
C ALA A 106 5.85 -5.00 4.50
N ASP A 107 6.21 -5.10 3.22
CA ASP A 107 7.40 -5.79 2.74
C ASP A 107 8.26 -4.86 1.86
N PRO A 108 9.38 -4.32 2.37
CA PRO A 108 10.26 -3.44 1.61
C PRO A 108 11.02 -4.17 0.49
N THR A 109 10.97 -5.51 0.44
CA THR A 109 11.63 -6.31 -0.58
C THR A 109 10.78 -6.52 -1.84
N ASN A 110 9.52 -6.07 -1.82
CA ASN A 110 8.65 -6.11 -2.99
C ASN A 110 9.00 -4.98 -3.99
N LEU A 111 10.18 -5.09 -4.60
CA LEU A 111 10.69 -4.10 -5.54
C LEU A 111 9.80 -3.98 -6.78
N LEU A 112 9.13 -5.07 -7.18
CA LEU A 112 8.21 -5.06 -8.31
C LEU A 112 7.07 -4.06 -8.10
N ALA A 113 6.49 -4.01 -6.90
CA ALA A 113 5.47 -3.02 -6.56
C ALA A 113 5.99 -1.59 -6.68
N LEU A 114 7.15 -1.32 -6.08
CA LEU A 114 7.78 -0.01 -6.08
C LEU A 114 8.14 0.47 -7.49
N ASP A 115 8.61 -0.43 -8.35
CA ASP A 115 8.97 -0.15 -9.73
C ASP A 115 7.75 0.09 -10.61
N GLU A 116 6.68 -0.69 -10.45
CA GLU A 116 5.45 -0.52 -11.23
C GLU A 116 4.78 0.84 -10.90
N ILE A 117 4.78 1.24 -9.62
CA ILE A 117 4.29 2.56 -9.19
C ILE A 117 5.21 3.67 -9.70
N LYS A 118 6.53 3.49 -9.62
CA LYS A 118 7.49 4.45 -10.18
C LYS A 118 7.27 4.66 -11.68
N PHE A 119 7.02 3.59 -12.42
CA PHE A 119 6.77 3.66 -13.86
C PHE A 119 5.46 4.38 -14.18
N ASN A 120 4.38 4.09 -13.46
CA ASN A 120 3.08 4.71 -13.67
C ASN A 120 3.08 6.20 -13.27
N THR A 121 3.74 6.55 -12.17
CA THR A 121 3.73 7.93 -11.63
C THR A 121 4.87 8.82 -12.15
N GLY A 122 5.93 8.24 -12.71
CA GLY A 122 7.17 8.94 -13.05
C GLY A 122 7.99 9.41 -11.84
N LEU A 123 7.58 9.08 -10.61
CA LEU A 123 8.23 9.50 -9.38
C LEU A 123 9.20 8.44 -8.85
N THR A 124 10.27 8.88 -8.20
CA THR A 124 11.14 7.95 -7.46
C THR A 124 10.40 7.46 -6.21
N THR A 125 10.27 6.15 -6.06
CA THR A 125 9.56 5.55 -4.92
C THR A 125 10.52 5.24 -3.77
N GLU A 126 10.05 5.46 -2.54
CA GLU A 126 10.80 5.21 -1.30
C GLU A 126 9.91 4.42 -0.34
N ALA A 127 10.40 3.27 0.13
CA ALA A 127 9.65 2.42 1.05
C ALA A 127 9.78 2.89 2.49
N ILE A 128 8.65 2.97 3.18
CA ILE A 128 8.55 3.12 4.64
C ILE A 128 7.81 1.89 5.15
N VAL A 129 8.43 1.15 6.06
CA VAL A 129 7.86 -0.07 6.60
C VAL A 129 6.77 0.26 7.62
N VAL A 130 5.63 -0.38 7.47
CA VAL A 130 4.48 -0.24 8.37
C VAL A 130 3.93 -1.62 8.73
N GLU A 131 3.11 -1.68 9.77
CA GLU A 131 2.45 -2.94 10.18
C GLU A 131 1.34 -3.30 9.18
N GLU A 132 1.33 -4.54 8.69
CA GLU A 132 0.42 -5.02 7.64
C GLU A 132 -1.07 -4.87 7.98
N ASP A 133 -1.45 -5.15 9.22
CA ASP A 133 -2.82 -5.04 9.69
C ASP A 133 -3.31 -3.59 9.69
N LYS A 134 -2.46 -2.66 10.13
CA LYS A 134 -2.73 -1.22 10.08
C LYS A 134 -2.73 -0.69 8.65
N LEU A 135 -1.80 -1.17 7.80
CA LEU A 135 -1.72 -0.82 6.39
C LEU A 135 -3.00 -1.18 5.64
N GLN A 136 -3.48 -2.43 5.80
CA GLN A 136 -4.72 -2.87 5.17
C GLN A 136 -5.89 -1.98 5.59
N THR A 137 -6.02 -1.71 6.88
CA THR A 137 -7.09 -0.86 7.42
C THR A 137 -7.06 0.56 6.83
N MET A 138 -5.86 1.12 6.59
CA MET A 138 -5.73 2.45 6.00
C MET A 138 -6.02 2.44 4.49
N ILE A 139 -5.59 1.40 3.77
CA ILE A 139 -5.90 1.25 2.34
C ILE A 139 -7.40 1.18 2.13
N ASP A 140 -8.11 0.37 2.92
CA ASP A 140 -9.56 0.22 2.82
C ASP A 140 -10.25 1.59 3.00
N LYS A 141 -9.89 2.32 4.07
CA LYS A 141 -10.43 3.68 4.32
C LYS A 141 -10.09 4.69 3.22
N TYR A 142 -8.88 4.63 2.69
CA TYR A 142 -8.44 5.54 1.64
C TYR A 142 -9.25 5.32 0.36
N LEU A 143 -9.44 4.05 -0.05
CA LEU A 143 -10.24 3.70 -1.22
C LEU A 143 -11.71 4.06 -1.04
N ASP A 144 -12.30 3.74 0.11
CA ASP A 144 -13.69 4.11 0.42
C ASP A 144 -13.91 5.63 0.33
N SER A 145 -12.95 6.43 0.85
CA SER A 145 -13.05 7.89 0.81
C SER A 145 -12.95 8.49 -0.60
N GLN A 146 -12.23 7.82 -1.52
CA GLN A 146 -12.09 8.24 -2.91
C GLN A 146 -13.36 7.95 -3.71
N ASP A 147 -13.96 6.78 -3.48
CA ASP A 147 -15.23 6.39 -4.09
C ASP A 147 -16.38 7.30 -3.64
N GLU A 148 -16.41 7.72 -2.36
CA GLU A 148 -17.37 8.71 -1.87
C GLU A 148 -17.20 10.09 -2.54
N SER A 149 -15.97 10.58 -2.69
CA SER A 149 -15.73 11.87 -3.37
C SER A 149 -16.16 11.85 -4.83
N MET A 150 -15.88 10.76 -5.55
CA MET A 150 -16.25 10.63 -6.96
C MET A 150 -17.77 10.64 -7.16
N ASN A 151 -18.52 9.97 -6.28
CA ASN A 151 -19.99 9.94 -6.34
C ASN A 151 -20.63 11.32 -6.06
N LEU A 152 -20.01 12.16 -5.24
CA LEU A 152 -20.51 13.51 -4.94
C LEU A 152 -20.26 14.47 -6.11
N GLU A 153 -19.11 14.39 -6.77
CA GLU A 153 -18.78 15.21 -7.93
C GLU A 153 -19.73 14.95 -9.12
N ASP A 154 -20.13 13.70 -9.35
CA ASP A 154 -21.11 13.37 -10.40
C ASP A 154 -22.51 13.95 -10.08
N THR A 155 -22.91 14.04 -8.82
CA THR A 155 -24.23 14.59 -8.45
C THR A 155 -24.33 16.12 -8.54
N ASP A 156 -23.21 16.84 -8.41
CA ASP A 156 -23.20 18.31 -8.49
C ASP A 156 -23.14 18.82 -9.94
N LEU A 157 -22.65 18.02 -10.89
CA LEU A 157 -22.58 18.37 -12.32
C LEU A 157 -23.95 18.36 -13.01
N ASP A 158 -24.92 17.60 -12.48
CA ASP A 158 -26.29 17.55 -13.02
C ASP A 158 -27.15 18.77 -12.63
N ASN A 159 -26.67 19.63 -11.73
CA ASN A 159 -27.42 20.80 -11.22
C ASN A 159 -26.90 22.16 -11.72
N LEU A 160 -25.95 22.17 -12.66
CA LEU A 160 -25.46 23.41 -13.27
C LEU A 160 -26.25 23.74 -14.55
N ASP A 161 -27.48 24.20 -14.38
CA ASP A 161 -28.29 24.74 -15.47
C ASP A 161 -27.64 26.04 -15.97
N LEU A 162 -27.04 26.00 -17.16
CA LEU A 162 -26.42 27.14 -17.82
C LEU A 162 -27.52 28.15 -18.19
N GLU A 163 -27.78 29.12 -17.31
CA GLU A 163 -28.52 30.33 -17.68
C GLU A 163 -27.72 31.10 -18.74
N THR A 164 -28.03 30.85 -20.01
CA THR A 164 -27.55 31.65 -21.14
C THR A 164 -28.04 33.08 -20.96
N VAL A 165 -27.12 33.98 -20.62
CA VAL A 165 -27.37 35.42 -20.57
C VAL A 165 -27.71 35.90 -21.98
N GLN A 166 -28.97 36.23 -22.24
CA GLN A 166 -29.37 36.92 -23.47
C GLN A 166 -28.81 38.34 -23.41
N GLU A 167 -27.83 38.64 -24.26
CA GLU A 167 -27.42 40.01 -24.54
C GLU A 167 -28.57 40.75 -25.24
N GLU A 168 -29.33 41.54 -24.48
CA GLU A 168 -30.14 42.61 -25.04
C GLU A 168 -29.23 43.62 -25.73
N THR A 169 -29.28 43.68 -27.06
CA THR A 169 -28.65 44.74 -27.83
C THR A 169 -29.42 46.06 -27.58
N PRO A 170 -28.78 47.15 -27.13
CA PRO A 170 -29.44 48.44 -27.06
C PRO A 170 -29.45 49.11 -28.44
N GLN A 171 -30.67 49.47 -28.87
CA GLN A 171 -31.10 50.47 -29.89
C GLN A 171 -30.23 50.74 -31.13
#